data_AF-A0AA47N8N1-F1
#
_entry.id   AF-A0AA47N8N1-F1
#
_cell.length_a   1.000
_cell.length_b   1.000
_cell.length_c   1.000
_cell.angle_alpha   90.00
_cell.angle_beta   90.00
_cell.angle_gamma   90.00
#
_symmetry.space_group_name_H-M   'P 1'
#
loop_
_entity.id
_entity.type
_entity.pdbx_description
1 polymer ?
#
loop_
_entity_poly.entity_id
_entity_poly.type
_entity_poly.pdbx_seq_one_letter_code
_entity_poly.pdbx_strand_id
1 'polypeptide(L)'
;MWISEFEIPWNKMPASLLKATLTGQRARPEDRRSWKRIVVSAMQEVCQNPNKAACDEIAKIIVSRYPSTFADMNEEDEQLGIGYYSLAKQLKTRVEHVNRNNVSEKIRKPRIMSQTSDDGSTKTVRSKVDSYGCINWQPKCVPEGETAESLEDRRKDIAAIFQSAGPRAVDRPDVDESMRLTYIYQRHMLNSCPPPSIGEIEEHWPFLLTKRGLCDHFKTLTGIDICDRVGEALQSKGTRIINFFQRQTQNRDIQRLLAEPDRHSCSASSDEALPGARGLHLSFGRCNCNKEIH
;
A
#
# COMPACT_ATOMS: atom_id res chain seq x y z
N MET A 1 17.92 -18.86 20.51
CA MET A 1 17.89 -17.75 19.52
C MET A 1 18.87 -18.15 18.43
N TRP A 2 18.42 -18.73 17.31
CA TRP A 2 19.30 -19.40 16.33
C TRP A 2 20.37 -18.49 15.69
N ILE A 3 20.18 -17.18 15.80
CA ILE A 3 21.08 -16.16 15.24
C ILE A 3 22.49 -16.25 15.84
N SER A 4 22.63 -16.58 17.12
CA SER A 4 23.94 -16.67 17.79
C SER A 4 24.80 -17.84 17.30
N GLU A 5 24.16 -18.87 16.75
CA GLU A 5 24.82 -20.09 16.22
C GLU A 5 24.88 -20.08 14.69
N PHE A 6 24.25 -19.09 14.04
CA PHE A 6 24.19 -19.02 12.60
C PHE A 6 25.51 -18.52 12.01
N GLU A 7 26.13 -19.36 11.20
CA GLU A 7 27.29 -18.96 10.41
C GLU A 7 26.86 -18.42 9.04
N ILE A 8 27.24 -17.17 8.77
CA ILE A 8 27.07 -16.58 7.44
C ILE A 8 27.92 -17.39 6.45
N PRO A 9 27.38 -17.84 5.30
CA PRO A 9 28.04 -18.78 4.40
C PRO A 9 29.14 -18.15 3.54
N TRP A 10 30.15 -17.52 4.16
CA TRP A 10 31.18 -16.69 3.51
C TRP A 10 31.89 -17.40 2.34
N ASN A 11 32.04 -18.72 2.44
CA ASN A 11 32.61 -19.57 1.39
C ASN A 11 31.79 -19.62 0.09
N LYS A 12 30.49 -19.29 0.15
CA LYS A 12 29.60 -19.20 -1.01
C LYS A 12 29.56 -17.80 -1.63
N MET A 13 30.43 -16.89 -1.17
CA MET A 13 30.49 -15.53 -1.70
C MET A 13 30.96 -15.54 -3.16
N PRO A 14 30.28 -14.82 -4.08
CA PRO A 14 30.75 -14.70 -5.46
C PRO A 14 32.19 -14.15 -5.51
N ALA A 15 33.03 -14.67 -6.41
CA ALA A 15 34.44 -14.29 -6.49
C ALA A 15 34.65 -12.79 -6.73
N SER A 16 33.78 -12.18 -7.54
CA SER A 16 33.73 -10.73 -7.80
C SER A 16 33.44 -9.92 -6.52
N LEU A 17 32.52 -10.40 -5.68
CA LEU A 17 32.21 -9.80 -4.39
C LEU A 17 33.35 -9.96 -3.40
N LEU A 18 33.94 -11.15 -3.33
CA LEU A 18 35.10 -11.41 -2.48
C LEU A 18 36.25 -10.48 -2.82
N LYS A 19 36.55 -10.30 -4.13
CA LYS A 19 37.55 -9.33 -4.58
C LYS A 19 37.22 -7.92 -4.08
N ALA A 20 35.97 -7.47 -4.20
CA ALA A 20 35.55 -6.15 -3.71
C ALA A 20 35.71 -6.00 -2.19
N THR A 21 35.42 -7.06 -1.42
CA THR A 21 35.64 -7.05 0.03
C THR A 21 37.12 -6.98 0.41
N LEU A 22 37.99 -7.63 -0.35
CA LEU A 22 39.45 -7.61 -0.14
C LEU A 22 40.07 -6.27 -0.54
N THR A 23 39.55 -5.63 -1.58
CA THR A 23 40.02 -4.31 -2.05
C THR A 23 39.37 -3.14 -1.32
N GLY A 24 38.45 -3.39 -0.39
CA GLY A 24 37.73 -2.34 0.35
C GLY A 24 36.80 -1.50 -0.54
N GLN A 25 36.35 -2.04 -1.67
CA GLN A 25 35.53 -1.31 -2.63
C GLN A 25 34.05 -1.69 -2.51
N ARG A 26 33.19 -0.80 -3.02
CA ARG A 26 31.76 -1.05 -3.13
C ARG A 26 31.52 -2.14 -4.19
N ALA A 27 30.76 -3.16 -3.80
CA ALA A 27 30.44 -4.26 -4.70
C ALA A 27 29.44 -3.86 -5.80
N ARG A 28 29.54 -4.55 -6.94
CA ARG A 28 28.56 -4.40 -8.01
C ARG A 28 27.15 -4.80 -7.52
N PRO A 29 26.09 -4.11 -7.96
CA PRO A 29 24.73 -4.39 -7.51
C PRO A 29 24.26 -5.84 -7.77
N GLU A 30 24.74 -6.48 -8.83
CA GLU A 30 24.42 -7.87 -9.17
C GLU A 30 25.02 -8.88 -8.20
N ASP A 31 26.31 -8.75 -7.91
CA ASP A 31 27.01 -9.62 -6.98
C ASP A 31 26.42 -9.51 -5.57
N ARG A 32 26.13 -8.28 -5.13
CA ARG A 32 25.45 -8.03 -3.85
C ARG A 32 24.06 -8.65 -3.82
N ARG A 33 23.31 -8.62 -4.93
CA ARG A 33 21.98 -9.27 -5.04
C ARG A 33 22.09 -10.79 -4.94
N SER A 34 23.04 -11.39 -5.66
CA SER A 34 23.28 -12.83 -5.63
C SER A 34 23.64 -13.30 -4.22
N TRP A 35 24.59 -12.61 -3.59
CA TRP A 35 25.05 -12.94 -2.24
C TRP A 35 23.93 -12.88 -1.18
N LYS A 36 23.10 -11.83 -1.20
CA LYS A 36 21.94 -11.75 -0.29
C LYS A 36 20.97 -12.92 -0.46
N ARG A 37 20.80 -13.44 -1.67
CA ARG A 37 19.94 -14.62 -1.90
C ARG A 37 20.52 -15.85 -1.21
N ILE A 38 21.84 -16.05 -1.32
CA ILE A 38 22.56 -17.16 -0.67
C ILE A 38 22.43 -17.06 0.85
N VAL A 39 22.66 -15.87 1.43
CA VAL A 39 22.51 -15.63 2.86
C VAL A 39 21.09 -15.94 3.32
N VAL A 40 20.07 -15.42 2.63
CA VAL A 40 18.67 -15.69 3.01
C VAL A 40 18.31 -17.16 2.87
N SER A 41 18.76 -17.85 1.82
CA SER A 41 18.56 -19.30 1.69
C SER A 41 19.18 -20.06 2.87
N ALA A 42 20.41 -19.72 3.27
CA ALA A 42 21.03 -20.33 4.45
C ALA A 42 20.26 -20.03 5.75
N MET A 43 19.75 -18.81 5.92
CA MET A 43 18.90 -18.46 7.07
C MET A 43 17.63 -19.31 7.09
N GLN A 44 17.04 -19.62 5.93
CA GLN A 44 15.81 -20.41 5.81
C GLN A 44 15.97 -21.90 6.14
N GLU A 45 17.18 -22.45 6.03
CA GLU A 45 17.47 -23.81 6.47
C GLU A 45 17.36 -23.95 8.00
N VAL A 46 17.64 -22.87 8.75
CA VAL A 46 17.58 -22.86 10.22
C VAL A 46 16.25 -22.32 10.72
N CYS A 47 15.72 -21.27 10.08
CA CYS A 47 14.45 -20.65 10.41
C CYS A 47 13.73 -20.28 9.11
N GLN A 48 12.68 -21.03 8.78
CA GLN A 48 11.96 -20.91 7.51
C GLN A 48 11.39 -19.50 7.24
N ASN A 49 11.07 -18.73 8.30
CA ASN A 49 10.64 -17.34 8.21
C ASN A 49 11.37 -16.40 9.19
N PRO A 50 12.59 -15.95 8.85
CA PRO A 50 13.36 -15.03 9.69
C PRO A 50 12.60 -13.71 9.90
N ASN A 51 12.48 -13.32 11.18
CA ASN A 51 11.86 -12.05 11.55
C ASN A 51 12.79 -10.86 11.29
N LYS A 52 12.28 -9.64 11.46
CA LYS A 52 13.07 -8.41 11.22
C LYS A 52 14.33 -8.35 12.10
N ALA A 53 14.21 -8.69 13.39
CA ALA A 53 15.33 -8.66 14.32
C ALA A 53 16.47 -9.59 13.89
N ALA A 54 16.15 -10.80 13.37
CA ALA A 54 17.14 -11.69 12.78
C ALA A 54 17.83 -11.07 11.57
N CYS A 55 17.07 -10.44 10.66
CA CYS A 55 17.66 -9.75 9.51
C CYS A 55 18.56 -8.58 9.93
N ASP A 56 18.20 -7.85 10.99
CA ASP A 56 18.99 -6.73 11.52
C ASP A 56 20.33 -7.24 12.08
N GLU A 57 20.31 -8.29 12.90
CA GLU A 57 21.55 -8.86 13.48
C GLU A 57 22.47 -9.43 12.41
N ILE A 58 21.95 -10.17 11.43
CA ILE A 58 22.76 -10.68 10.32
C ILE A 58 23.36 -9.55 9.50
N ALA A 59 22.58 -8.49 9.21
CA ALA A 59 23.09 -7.33 8.49
C ALA A 59 24.21 -6.62 9.28
N LYS A 60 24.05 -6.47 10.59
CA LYS A 60 25.04 -5.89 11.49
C LYS A 60 26.35 -6.69 11.46
N ILE A 61 26.29 -8.02 11.54
CA ILE A 61 27.47 -8.89 11.45
C ILE A 61 28.15 -8.71 10.07
N ILE A 62 27.39 -8.69 8.99
CA ILE A 62 27.95 -8.53 7.63
C ILE A 62 28.68 -7.20 7.47
N VAL A 63 28.05 -6.10 7.89
CA VAL A 63 28.64 -4.76 7.79
C VAL A 63 29.83 -4.62 8.72
N SER A 64 29.81 -5.21 9.91
CA SER A 64 30.97 -5.18 10.83
C SER A 64 32.21 -5.85 10.24
N ARG A 65 32.03 -6.88 9.41
CA ARG A 65 33.15 -7.61 8.78
C ARG A 65 33.69 -6.88 7.55
N TYR A 66 32.81 -6.27 6.75
CA TYR A 66 33.18 -5.62 5.49
C TYR A 66 32.46 -4.27 5.33
N PRO A 67 32.81 -3.26 6.15
CA PRO A 67 32.09 -1.99 6.19
C PRO A 67 32.14 -1.24 4.86
N SER A 68 33.31 -1.13 4.22
CA SER A 68 33.45 -0.40 2.95
C SER A 68 32.63 -1.00 1.79
N THR A 69 32.28 -2.27 1.87
CA THR A 69 31.52 -2.96 0.82
C THR A 69 30.01 -2.93 1.06
N PHE A 70 29.56 -3.07 2.31
CA PHE A 70 28.14 -3.25 2.63
C PHE A 70 27.51 -2.12 3.43
N ALA A 71 28.30 -1.23 4.04
CA ALA A 71 27.77 -0.12 4.81
C ALA A 71 27.02 0.88 3.91
N ASP A 72 26.02 1.49 4.51
CA ASP A 72 25.33 2.66 3.98
C ASP A 72 26.25 3.87 4.16
N MET A 73 27.01 4.21 3.11
CA MET A 73 27.85 5.42 3.05
C MET A 73 27.23 6.46 2.11
N ASN A 74 27.48 7.75 2.37
CA ASN A 74 27.16 8.86 1.46
C ASN A 74 28.28 9.06 0.40
N GLU A 75 28.17 10.10 -0.43
CA GLU A 75 29.17 10.42 -1.47
C GLU A 75 30.52 10.92 -0.90
N GLU A 76 30.54 11.28 0.38
CA GLU A 76 31.70 11.79 1.13
C GLU A 76 32.28 10.71 2.07
N ASP A 77 31.93 9.43 1.85
CA ASP A 77 32.32 8.26 2.66
C ASP A 77 31.90 8.31 4.15
N GLU A 78 30.96 9.18 4.51
CA GLU A 78 30.37 9.19 5.85
C GLU A 78 29.23 8.18 5.98
N GLN A 79 29.16 7.53 7.15
CA GLN A 79 28.15 6.54 7.44
C GLN A 79 26.75 7.16 7.62
N LEU A 80 25.78 6.65 6.86
CA LEU A 80 24.37 7.02 6.94
C LEU A 80 23.67 6.22 8.06
N GLY A 81 23.31 6.93 9.13
CA GLY A 81 22.54 6.37 10.24
C GLY A 81 23.22 5.15 10.89
N ILE A 82 22.47 4.07 11.11
CA ILE A 82 23.00 2.83 11.72
C ILE A 82 23.95 2.05 10.79
N GLY A 83 24.14 2.46 9.53
CA GLY A 83 25.12 1.88 8.60
C GLY A 83 24.73 0.54 7.95
N TYR A 84 23.76 -0.20 8.49
CA TYR A 84 23.32 -1.50 7.92
C TYR A 84 21.83 -1.56 7.55
N TYR A 85 21.13 -0.43 7.59
CA TYR A 85 19.68 -0.37 7.39
C TYR A 85 19.26 -0.88 6.01
N SER A 86 19.95 -0.45 4.95
CA SER A 86 19.60 -0.86 3.59
C SER A 86 19.80 -2.36 3.38
N LEU A 87 20.86 -2.93 3.97
CA LEU A 87 21.14 -4.36 3.90
C LEU A 87 20.08 -5.16 4.66
N ALA A 88 19.77 -4.78 5.90
CA ALA A 88 18.73 -5.42 6.71
C ALA A 88 17.37 -5.41 6.01
N LYS A 89 16.97 -4.26 5.44
CA LYS A 89 15.75 -4.12 4.65
C LYS A 89 15.77 -5.06 3.43
N GLN A 90 16.87 -5.11 2.70
CA GLN A 90 16.99 -5.97 1.51
C GLN A 90 16.94 -7.47 1.86
N LEU A 91 17.53 -7.89 2.98
CA LEU A 91 17.41 -9.26 3.49
C LEU A 91 15.96 -9.58 3.86
N LYS A 92 15.29 -8.68 4.61
CA LYS A 92 13.91 -8.89 5.02
C LYS A 92 12.94 -8.95 3.84
N THR A 93 13.08 -8.04 2.88
CA THR A 93 12.30 -8.07 1.63
C THR A 93 12.53 -9.37 0.87
N ARG A 94 13.76 -9.90 0.82
CA ARG A 94 14.02 -11.18 0.16
C ARG A 94 13.36 -12.35 0.90
N VAL A 95 13.38 -12.39 2.23
CA VAL A 95 12.63 -13.37 3.03
C VAL A 95 11.14 -13.35 2.67
N GLU A 96 10.54 -12.17 2.65
CA GLU A 96 9.12 -12.00 2.31
C GLU A 96 8.81 -12.45 0.86
N HIS A 97 9.70 -12.15 -0.08
CA HIS A 97 9.53 -12.60 -1.47
C HIS A 97 9.55 -14.12 -1.60
N VAL A 98 10.47 -14.82 -0.93
CA VAL A 98 10.54 -16.28 -0.98
C VAL A 98 9.32 -16.90 -0.27
N ASN A 99 8.84 -16.27 0.80
CA ASN A 99 7.69 -16.74 1.57
C ASN A 99 6.33 -16.32 0.97
N ARG A 100 6.29 -15.62 -0.17
CA ARG A 100 5.06 -15.08 -0.77
C ARG A 100 4.02 -16.17 -1.09
N ASN A 101 4.48 -17.35 -1.50
CA ASN A 101 3.64 -18.48 -1.89
C ASN A 101 3.44 -19.52 -0.78
N ASN A 102 4.20 -19.44 0.32
CA ASN A 102 4.06 -20.34 1.47
C ASN A 102 2.97 -19.82 2.42
N VAL A 103 1.70 -20.10 2.10
CA VAL A 103 0.54 -19.64 2.87
C VAL A 103 0.57 -20.14 4.33
N SER A 104 1.12 -21.35 4.55
CA SER A 104 1.26 -21.97 5.88
C SER A 104 2.24 -21.24 6.81
N GLU A 105 3.19 -20.52 6.24
CA GLU A 105 4.36 -19.89 6.90
C GLU A 105 4.20 -18.38 7.09
N LYS A 106 3.08 -17.80 6.62
CA LYS A 106 2.80 -16.38 6.82
C LYS A 106 2.65 -16.11 8.32
N ILE A 107 3.47 -15.19 8.84
CA ILE A 107 3.37 -14.65 10.21
C ILE A 107 1.93 -14.19 10.50
N ARG A 108 1.22 -13.71 9.48
CA ARG A 108 -0.22 -13.46 9.54
C ARG A 108 -0.95 -14.57 8.79
N LYS A 109 -1.43 -15.56 9.52
CA LYS A 109 -2.49 -16.45 9.05
C LYS A 109 -3.77 -15.60 8.96
N PRO A 110 -4.48 -15.55 7.81
CA PRO A 110 -5.86 -15.10 7.85
C PRO A 110 -6.59 -15.97 8.87
N ARG A 111 -7.28 -15.35 9.84
CA ARG A 111 -8.02 -16.09 10.87
C ARG A 111 -9.00 -17.01 10.13
N ILE A 112 -8.99 -18.31 10.43
CA ILE A 112 -9.95 -19.27 9.89
C ILE A 112 -11.06 -19.31 10.94
N MET A 113 -12.28 -18.90 10.57
CA MET A 113 -13.46 -19.10 11.40
C MET A 113 -14.24 -20.26 10.82
N SER A 114 -14.43 -21.31 11.60
CA SER A 114 -15.45 -22.33 11.32
C SER A 114 -16.81 -21.72 11.63
N GLN A 115 -17.63 -21.51 10.62
CA GLN A 115 -19.05 -21.26 10.82
C GLN A 115 -19.79 -22.57 10.55
N THR A 116 -20.56 -23.01 11.53
CA THR A 116 -21.54 -24.09 11.38
C THR A 116 -22.78 -23.48 10.75
N SER A 117 -23.13 -23.95 9.55
CA SER A 117 -24.42 -23.64 8.93
C SER A 117 -25.52 -24.42 9.65
N ASP A 118 -26.78 -23.97 9.61
CA ASP A 118 -27.94 -24.70 10.17
C ASP A 118 -28.15 -26.11 9.57
N ASP A 119 -27.50 -26.38 8.43
CA ASP A 119 -27.49 -27.68 7.74
C ASP A 119 -26.36 -28.62 8.23
N GLY A 120 -25.71 -28.32 9.36
CA GLY A 120 -24.64 -29.15 9.93
C GLY A 120 -23.32 -29.17 9.13
N SER A 121 -23.25 -28.50 7.98
CA SER A 121 -22.03 -28.39 7.19
C SER A 121 -21.10 -27.28 7.72
N THR A 122 -19.89 -27.67 8.13
CA THR A 122 -18.80 -26.74 8.44
C THR A 122 -18.17 -26.23 7.16
N LYS A 123 -18.45 -24.98 6.77
CA LYS A 123 -17.78 -24.33 5.65
C LYS A 123 -16.58 -23.53 6.17
N THR A 124 -15.41 -23.77 5.60
CA THR A 124 -14.19 -22.98 5.85
C THR A 124 -14.30 -21.64 5.12
N VAL A 125 -14.90 -20.66 5.77
CA VAL A 125 -14.96 -19.29 5.23
C VAL A 125 -13.68 -18.55 5.62
N ARG A 126 -13.00 -18.00 4.61
CA ARG A 126 -11.82 -17.15 4.77
C ARG A 126 -12.22 -15.93 5.62
N SER A 127 -11.76 -15.83 6.87
CA SER A 127 -12.21 -14.73 7.73
C SER A 127 -11.55 -13.41 7.34
N LYS A 128 -12.28 -12.34 7.68
CA LYS A 128 -12.08 -10.94 7.31
C LYS A 128 -10.62 -10.50 7.36
N VAL A 129 -10.24 -9.83 6.26
CA VAL A 129 -8.98 -9.11 6.09
C VAL A 129 -8.72 -8.21 7.30
N ASP A 130 -7.44 -8.13 7.69
CA ASP A 130 -6.87 -7.31 8.76
C ASP A 130 -7.43 -5.87 8.68
N SER A 131 -8.15 -5.43 9.73
CA SER A 131 -8.81 -4.12 9.85
C SER A 131 -7.81 -2.97 10.06
N TYR A 132 -6.61 -3.08 9.51
CA TYR A 132 -5.51 -2.18 9.84
C TYR A 132 -5.87 -0.74 9.44
N GLY A 133 -6.10 0.12 10.44
CA GLY A 133 -6.50 1.51 10.26
C GLY A 133 -7.99 1.75 9.99
N CYS A 134 -8.84 0.72 9.98
CA CYS A 134 -10.29 0.86 9.81
C CYS A 134 -11.01 0.68 11.16
N ILE A 135 -11.58 1.76 11.69
CA ILE A 135 -12.33 1.77 12.96
C ILE A 135 -13.79 1.31 12.79
N ASN A 136 -14.36 1.44 11.58
CA ASN A 136 -15.77 1.10 11.32
C ASN A 136 -15.93 0.16 10.10
N TRP A 137 -15.12 -0.90 10.03
CA TRP A 137 -15.05 -1.79 8.87
C TRP A 137 -16.37 -2.52 8.53
N GLN A 138 -17.07 -3.01 9.55
CA GLN A 138 -18.35 -3.72 9.43
C GLN A 138 -19.25 -3.39 10.63
N PRO A 139 -20.08 -2.34 10.54
CA PRO A 139 -21.09 -2.06 11.56
C PRO A 139 -22.08 -3.22 11.68
N LYS A 140 -22.49 -3.49 12.92
CA LYS A 140 -23.42 -4.58 13.27
C LYS A 140 -24.80 -4.09 13.72
N CYS A 141 -24.87 -2.85 14.19
CA CYS A 141 -26.08 -2.27 14.74
C CYS A 141 -26.66 -1.29 13.72
N VAL A 142 -27.97 -1.37 13.54
CA VAL A 142 -28.75 -0.37 12.82
C VAL A 142 -28.72 0.93 13.65
N PRO A 143 -28.63 2.12 13.01
CA PRO A 143 -28.71 3.39 13.73
C PRO A 143 -30.00 3.52 14.55
N GLU A 144 -29.95 4.29 15.64
CA GLU A 144 -31.13 4.56 16.46
C GLU A 144 -32.26 5.20 15.64
N GLY A 145 -33.48 4.72 15.83
CA GLY A 145 -34.68 5.21 15.12
C GLY A 145 -34.86 4.65 13.70
N GLU A 146 -33.90 3.89 13.17
CA GLU A 146 -33.98 3.30 11.84
C GLU A 146 -34.40 1.82 11.89
N THR A 147 -35.11 1.38 10.85
CA THR A 147 -35.48 -0.02 10.61
C THR A 147 -34.87 -0.52 9.31
N ALA A 148 -34.90 -1.82 9.06
CA ALA A 148 -34.42 -2.38 7.80
C ALA A 148 -35.17 -1.83 6.58
N GLU A 149 -36.48 -1.56 6.73
CA GLU A 149 -37.34 -0.97 5.71
C GLU A 149 -36.97 0.50 5.48
N SER A 150 -36.86 1.29 6.55
CA SER A 150 -36.46 2.72 6.47
C SER A 150 -35.09 2.90 5.80
N LEU A 151 -34.11 2.04 6.13
CA LEU A 151 -32.79 2.09 5.49
C LEU A 151 -32.83 1.71 4.00
N GLU A 152 -33.71 0.78 3.62
CA GLU A 152 -33.88 0.39 2.22
C GLU A 152 -34.59 1.48 1.41
N ASP A 153 -35.56 2.17 2.00
CA ASP A 153 -36.21 3.32 1.36
C ASP A 153 -35.23 4.48 1.18
N ARG A 154 -34.44 4.79 2.21
CA ARG A 154 -33.35 5.78 2.09
C ARG A 154 -32.36 5.41 0.98
N ARG A 155 -32.00 4.13 0.82
CA ARG A 155 -31.14 3.68 -0.28
C ARG A 155 -31.76 3.99 -1.64
N LYS A 156 -33.04 3.68 -1.83
CA LYS A 156 -33.76 3.95 -3.09
C LYS A 156 -33.84 5.45 -3.35
N ASP A 157 -34.12 6.25 -2.32
CA ASP A 157 -34.19 7.71 -2.42
C ASP A 157 -32.85 8.30 -2.84
N ILE A 158 -31.74 7.85 -2.25
CA ILE A 158 -30.38 8.26 -2.63
C ILE A 158 -30.15 7.99 -4.12
N ALA A 159 -30.50 6.80 -4.62
CA ALA A 159 -30.35 6.45 -6.03
C ALA A 159 -31.23 7.33 -6.94
N ALA A 160 -32.48 7.58 -6.56
CA ALA A 160 -33.40 8.44 -7.30
C ALA A 160 -32.95 9.92 -7.33
N ILE A 161 -32.42 10.43 -6.22
CA ILE A 161 -31.84 11.79 -6.14
C ILE A 161 -30.65 11.91 -7.09
N PHE A 162 -29.79 10.89 -7.14
CA PHE A 162 -28.66 10.92 -8.07
C PHE A 162 -29.12 10.95 -9.53
N GLN A 163 -30.12 10.14 -9.89
CA GLN A 163 -30.66 10.10 -11.26
C GLN A 163 -31.30 11.43 -11.68
N SER A 164 -31.96 12.14 -10.75
CA SER A 164 -32.67 13.39 -11.05
C SER A 164 -31.81 14.65 -10.92
N ALA A 165 -30.93 14.71 -9.92
CA ALA A 165 -30.14 15.90 -9.59
C ALA A 165 -28.64 15.75 -9.88
N GLY A 166 -28.19 14.54 -10.22
CA GLY A 166 -26.80 14.26 -10.54
C GLY A 166 -25.85 14.29 -9.34
N PRO A 167 -24.52 14.18 -9.58
CA PRO A 167 -23.51 14.03 -8.54
C PRO A 167 -23.37 15.26 -7.62
N ARG A 168 -23.81 16.44 -8.05
CA ARG A 168 -23.78 17.67 -7.22
C ARG A 168 -24.77 17.62 -6.06
N ALA A 169 -25.75 16.73 -6.09
CA ALA A 169 -26.68 16.57 -4.98
C ALA A 169 -26.01 15.99 -3.72
N VAL A 170 -24.75 15.53 -3.80
CA VAL A 170 -23.97 15.07 -2.65
C VAL A 170 -23.87 16.13 -1.55
N ASP A 171 -23.96 17.42 -1.93
CA ASP A 171 -23.86 18.51 -0.97
C ASP A 171 -25.15 18.81 -0.21
N ARG A 172 -26.26 18.14 -0.57
CA ARG A 172 -27.54 18.35 0.09
C ARG A 172 -27.57 17.68 1.47
N PRO A 173 -28.07 18.36 2.52
CA PRO A 173 -28.10 17.80 3.88
C PRO A 173 -28.91 16.51 4.03
N ASP A 174 -29.97 16.33 3.26
CA ASP A 174 -30.80 15.13 3.24
C ASP A 174 -30.07 13.91 2.64
N VAL A 175 -29.25 14.14 1.61
CA VAL A 175 -28.37 13.12 1.02
C VAL A 175 -27.25 12.76 1.99
N ASP A 176 -26.60 13.77 2.60
CA ASP A 176 -25.54 13.58 3.58
C ASP A 176 -26.02 12.71 4.76
N GLU A 177 -27.17 13.05 5.34
CA GLU A 177 -27.76 12.30 6.45
C GLU A 177 -28.18 10.88 6.02
N SER A 178 -28.79 10.73 4.84
CA SER A 178 -29.19 9.42 4.35
C SER A 178 -27.97 8.53 4.07
N MET A 179 -26.88 9.09 3.53
CA MET A 179 -25.60 8.39 3.34
C MET A 179 -24.99 7.97 4.69
N ARG A 180 -25.08 8.81 5.72
CA ARG A 180 -24.60 8.50 7.07
C ARG A 180 -25.38 7.37 7.72
N LEU A 181 -26.72 7.43 7.70
CA LEU A 181 -27.60 6.43 8.30
C LEU A 181 -27.49 5.08 7.59
N THR A 182 -27.33 5.10 6.27
CA THR A 182 -27.21 3.87 5.45
C THR A 182 -25.79 3.31 5.38
N TYR A 183 -24.82 3.87 6.10
CA TYR A 183 -23.42 3.41 6.10
C TYR A 183 -23.29 1.90 6.34
N ILE A 184 -24.16 1.33 7.18
CA ILE A 184 -24.21 -0.11 7.41
C ILE A 184 -24.45 -0.90 6.12
N TYR A 185 -25.45 -0.54 5.33
CA TYR A 185 -25.76 -1.24 4.08
C TYR A 185 -24.66 -1.05 3.03
N GLN A 186 -24.08 0.15 2.95
CA GLN A 186 -22.91 0.42 2.09
C GLN A 186 -21.76 -0.55 2.42
N ARG A 187 -21.40 -0.70 3.71
CA ARG A 187 -20.32 -1.61 4.12
C ARG A 187 -20.66 -3.08 3.92
N HIS A 188 -21.89 -3.50 4.16
CA HIS A 188 -22.32 -4.88 3.88
C HIS A 188 -22.21 -5.21 2.40
N MET A 189 -22.67 -4.33 1.51
CA MET A 189 -22.54 -4.52 0.08
C MET A 189 -21.07 -4.51 -0.38
N LEU A 190 -20.28 -3.51 0.02
CA LEU A 190 -18.87 -3.39 -0.38
C LEU A 190 -18.00 -4.57 0.12
N ASN A 191 -18.37 -5.15 1.26
CA ASN A 191 -17.66 -6.31 1.84
C ASN A 191 -18.24 -7.66 1.37
N SER A 192 -19.21 -7.67 0.46
CA SER A 192 -19.81 -8.91 -0.07
C SER A 192 -18.76 -9.81 -0.72
N CYS A 193 -19.06 -11.10 -0.74
CA CYS A 193 -18.27 -12.10 -1.45
C CYS A 193 -19.21 -12.94 -2.32
N PRO A 194 -19.12 -12.85 -3.66
CA PRO A 194 -18.13 -12.10 -4.45
C PRO A 194 -18.23 -10.58 -4.26
N PRO A 195 -17.13 -9.82 -4.48
CA PRO A 195 -17.16 -8.36 -4.40
C PRO A 195 -18.06 -7.79 -5.50
N PRO A 196 -18.81 -6.72 -5.22
CA PRO A 196 -19.63 -6.07 -6.23
C PRO A 196 -18.74 -5.40 -7.29
N SER A 197 -19.25 -5.35 -8.51
CA SER A 197 -18.73 -4.55 -9.60
C SER A 197 -18.93 -3.06 -9.33
N ILE A 198 -18.16 -2.22 -10.03
CA ILE A 198 -18.34 -0.76 -9.96
C ILE A 198 -19.73 -0.36 -10.44
N GLY A 199 -20.28 -1.03 -11.47
CA GLY A 199 -21.64 -0.77 -11.96
C GLY A 199 -22.72 -1.07 -10.91
N GLU A 200 -22.58 -2.17 -10.17
CA GLU A 200 -23.51 -2.48 -9.06
C GLU A 200 -23.40 -1.42 -7.95
N ILE A 201 -22.18 -0.99 -7.60
CA ILE A 201 -21.96 0.08 -6.61
C ILE A 201 -22.59 1.40 -7.09
N GLU A 202 -22.41 1.76 -8.36
CA GLU A 202 -23.00 2.96 -8.94
C GLU A 202 -24.53 2.90 -8.94
N GLU A 203 -25.13 1.75 -9.21
CA GLU A 203 -26.58 1.57 -9.17
C GLU A 203 -27.16 1.75 -7.75
N HIS A 204 -26.49 1.19 -6.75
CA HIS A 204 -27.03 1.15 -5.38
C HIS A 204 -26.59 2.34 -4.52
N TRP A 205 -25.38 2.86 -4.74
CA TRP A 205 -24.74 3.89 -3.93
C TRP A 205 -23.94 4.87 -4.80
N PRO A 206 -24.57 5.55 -5.77
CA PRO A 206 -23.86 6.36 -6.76
C PRO A 206 -23.03 7.49 -6.14
N PHE A 207 -23.49 8.05 -5.01
CA PHE A 207 -22.75 9.11 -4.32
C PHE A 207 -21.43 8.66 -3.69
N LEU A 208 -21.21 7.35 -3.46
CA LEU A 208 -19.89 6.84 -3.06
C LEU A 208 -18.80 7.08 -4.12
N LEU A 209 -19.20 7.26 -5.38
CA LEU A 209 -18.30 7.53 -6.50
C LEU A 209 -18.06 9.02 -6.73
N THR A 210 -18.59 9.88 -5.86
CA THR A 210 -18.24 11.32 -5.83
C THR A 210 -17.04 11.56 -4.90
N LYS A 211 -16.29 12.64 -5.16
CA LYS A 211 -15.16 13.02 -4.31
C LYS A 211 -15.57 13.16 -2.83
N ARG A 212 -16.64 13.92 -2.57
CA ARG A 212 -17.14 14.17 -1.21
C ARG A 212 -17.60 12.86 -0.56
N GLY A 213 -18.48 12.10 -1.22
CA GLY A 213 -19.00 10.84 -0.68
C GLY A 213 -17.90 9.81 -0.40
N LEU A 214 -16.88 9.71 -1.27
CA LEU A 214 -15.72 8.84 -1.03
C LEU A 214 -14.91 9.29 0.19
N CYS A 215 -14.63 10.59 0.31
CA CYS A 215 -13.89 11.16 1.44
C CYS A 215 -14.65 10.97 2.76
N ASP A 216 -15.95 11.20 2.80
CA ASP A 216 -16.78 11.05 3.99
C ASP A 216 -16.92 9.58 4.41
N HIS A 217 -17.09 8.68 3.42
CA HIS A 217 -17.10 7.23 3.67
C HIS A 217 -15.74 6.76 4.21
N PHE A 218 -14.63 7.26 3.65
CA PHE A 218 -13.28 6.97 4.15
C PHE A 218 -13.05 7.48 5.57
N LYS A 219 -13.51 8.70 5.87
CA LYS A 219 -13.44 9.29 7.21
C LYS A 219 -14.23 8.46 8.22
N THR A 220 -15.44 8.03 7.87
CA THR A 220 -16.24 7.14 8.72
C THR A 220 -15.57 5.78 8.93
N LEU A 221 -14.93 5.25 7.88
CA LEU A 221 -14.24 3.96 7.91
C LEU A 221 -12.99 3.98 8.79
N THR A 222 -12.21 5.06 8.76
CA THR A 222 -10.84 5.12 9.32
C THR A 222 -10.68 6.09 10.48
N GLY A 223 -11.61 7.02 10.67
CA GLY A 223 -11.50 8.16 11.58
C GLY A 223 -10.57 9.27 11.07
N ILE A 224 -10.03 9.15 9.85
CA ILE A 224 -9.09 10.10 9.28
C ILE A 224 -9.80 10.94 8.23
N ASP A 225 -9.82 12.26 8.42
CA ASP A 225 -10.16 13.18 7.35
C ASP A 225 -9.00 13.25 6.35
N ILE A 226 -9.14 12.58 5.21
CA ILE A 226 -8.05 12.49 4.23
C ILE A 226 -7.75 13.83 3.56
N CYS A 227 -8.77 14.68 3.38
CA CYS A 227 -8.61 15.99 2.76
C CYS A 227 -7.76 16.89 3.68
N ASP A 228 -8.12 16.95 4.95
CA ASP A 228 -7.37 17.71 5.95
C ASP A 228 -5.96 17.13 6.12
N ARG A 229 -5.85 15.81 6.28
CA ARG A 229 -4.57 15.14 6.54
C ARG A 229 -3.56 15.33 5.42
N VAL A 230 -4.02 15.28 4.16
CA VAL A 230 -3.18 15.58 2.99
C VAL A 230 -2.84 17.07 2.96
N GLY A 231 -3.79 17.95 3.23
CA GLY A 231 -3.56 19.39 3.33
C GLY A 231 -2.45 19.74 4.32
N GLU A 232 -2.53 19.25 5.56
CA GLU A 232 -1.51 19.44 6.60
C GLU A 232 -0.16 18.84 6.21
N ALA A 233 -0.16 17.66 5.58
CA ALA A 233 1.07 17.02 5.12
C ALA A 233 1.77 17.84 4.04
N LEU A 234 1.00 18.42 3.11
CA LEU A 234 1.52 19.30 2.06
C LEU A 234 2.03 20.62 2.64
N GLN A 235 1.35 21.21 3.62
CA GLN A 235 1.84 22.43 4.27
C GLN A 235 3.15 22.18 5.03
N SER A 236 3.24 21.08 5.78
CA SER A 236 4.42 20.78 6.61
C SER A 236 5.60 20.19 5.82
N LYS A 237 5.34 19.41 4.78
CA LYS A 237 6.37 18.65 4.04
C LYS A 237 6.49 19.04 2.57
N GLY A 238 5.53 19.76 2.01
CA GLY A 238 5.49 20.15 0.60
C GLY A 238 6.71 20.98 0.22
N THR A 239 7.12 21.94 1.05
CA THR A 239 8.34 22.73 0.81
C THR A 239 9.58 21.85 0.69
N ARG A 240 9.71 20.79 1.51
CA ARG A 240 10.84 19.86 1.41
C ARG A 240 10.80 19.07 0.10
N ILE A 241 9.62 18.68 -0.36
CA ILE A 241 9.43 17.98 -1.65
C ILE A 241 9.82 18.92 -2.81
N ILE A 242 9.32 20.16 -2.79
CA ILE A 242 9.64 21.19 -3.80
C ILE A 242 11.15 21.44 -3.83
N ASN A 243 11.77 21.69 -2.67
CA ASN A 243 13.21 21.94 -2.57
C ASN A 243 14.05 20.77 -3.09
N PHE A 244 13.61 19.53 -2.86
CA PHE A 244 14.28 18.36 -3.41
C PHE A 244 14.26 18.36 -4.94
N PHE A 245 13.10 18.63 -5.55
CA PHE A 245 12.95 18.64 -7.00
C PHE A 245 13.62 19.84 -7.67
N GLN A 246 13.65 21.01 -7.02
CA GLN A 246 14.42 22.16 -7.50
C GLN A 246 15.91 21.85 -7.62
N ARG A 247 16.46 21.03 -6.72
CA ARG A 247 17.87 20.60 -6.75
C ARG A 247 18.14 19.53 -7.82
N GLN A 248 17.11 18.86 -8.33
CA GLN A 248 17.25 17.87 -9.41
C GLN A 248 17.13 18.53 -10.79
N THR A 249 18.25 19.00 -11.33
CA THR A 249 18.30 19.69 -12.63
C THR A 249 18.14 18.78 -13.85
N GLN A 250 18.23 17.46 -13.68
CA GLN A 250 18.24 16.49 -14.79
C GLN A 250 16.85 16.14 -15.32
N ASN A 251 15.76 16.43 -14.59
CA ASN A 251 14.41 16.14 -15.03
C ASN A 251 13.72 17.39 -15.60
N ARG A 252 13.76 17.54 -16.93
CA ARG A 252 13.26 18.74 -17.62
C ARG A 252 11.74 18.95 -17.45
N ASP A 253 10.95 17.88 -17.30
CA ASP A 253 9.50 17.99 -17.13
C ASP A 253 9.15 18.55 -15.74
N ILE A 254 9.88 18.11 -14.71
CA ILE A 254 9.72 18.64 -13.35
C ILE A 254 10.18 20.10 -13.29
N GLN A 255 11.27 20.46 -13.98
CA GLN A 255 11.73 21.85 -14.04
C GLN A 255 10.72 22.77 -14.75
N ARG A 256 10.02 22.27 -15.77
CA ARG A 256 8.91 23.00 -16.40
C ARG A 256 7.76 23.22 -15.43
N LEU A 257 7.31 22.16 -14.74
CA LEU A 257 6.24 22.26 -13.74
C LEU A 257 6.58 23.21 -12.59
N LEU A 258 7.83 23.24 -12.13
CA LEU A 258 8.28 24.15 -11.08
C LEU A 258 8.43 25.62 -11.54
N ALA A 259 8.58 25.85 -12.85
CA ALA A 259 8.70 27.18 -13.43
C ALA A 259 7.34 27.78 -13.82
N GLU A 260 6.26 27.00 -13.77
CA GLU A 260 4.91 27.53 -13.97
C GLU A 260 4.51 28.39 -12.76
N PRO A 261 4.12 29.66 -12.95
CA PRO A 261 3.63 30.49 -11.87
C PRO A 261 2.31 29.95 -11.31
N ASP A 262 2.10 30.07 -9.99
CA ASP A 262 0.88 29.65 -9.29
C ASP A 262 -0.37 30.28 -9.94
N ARG A 263 -1.09 29.50 -10.76
CA ARG A 263 -2.34 29.96 -11.41
C ARG A 263 -3.58 29.90 -10.52
N HIS A 264 -3.43 29.71 -9.20
CA HIS A 264 -4.58 29.60 -8.31
C HIS A 264 -4.41 30.46 -7.05
N SER A 265 -4.67 31.76 -7.22
CA SER A 265 -5.27 32.58 -6.17
C SER A 265 -6.73 32.85 -6.58
N CYS A 266 -7.66 32.37 -5.76
CA CYS A 266 -9.12 32.61 -5.75
C CYS A 266 -9.86 32.87 -7.08
N SER A 267 -10.68 31.89 -7.49
CA SER A 267 -12.09 32.17 -7.82
C SER A 267 -12.97 31.00 -7.39
N ALA A 268 -13.92 31.31 -6.51
CA ALA A 268 -15.11 30.49 -6.34
C ALA A 268 -15.95 30.64 -7.62
N SER A 269 -15.96 29.62 -8.48
CA SER A 269 -17.01 29.42 -9.50
C SER A 269 -16.82 28.09 -10.21
N SER A 270 -17.78 27.20 -9.99
CA SER A 270 -18.44 26.25 -10.89
C SER A 270 -17.73 25.67 -12.12
N ASP A 271 -18.02 24.38 -12.32
CA ASP A 271 -18.01 23.60 -13.57
C ASP A 271 -16.69 22.99 -14.07
N GLU A 272 -16.61 21.66 -13.91
CA GLU A 272 -16.51 20.76 -15.06
C GLU A 272 -17.09 19.39 -14.67
N ALA A 273 -18.13 18.99 -15.40
CA ALA A 273 -18.64 17.63 -15.41
C ALA A 273 -17.67 16.76 -16.21
N LEU A 274 -17.31 15.59 -15.69
CA LEU A 274 -16.53 14.59 -16.44
C LEU A 274 -17.29 14.17 -17.70
N PRO A 275 -16.78 14.42 -18.92
CA PRO A 275 -17.35 13.85 -20.12
C PRO A 275 -16.84 12.41 -20.28
N GLY A 276 -17.78 11.51 -20.51
CA GLY A 276 -17.67 10.38 -21.44
C GLY A 276 -16.35 9.61 -21.48
N ALA A 277 -16.37 8.42 -20.91
CA ALA A 277 -15.44 7.34 -21.20
C ALA A 277 -15.33 7.11 -22.73
N ARG A 278 -14.28 7.65 -23.35
CA ARG A 278 -13.78 7.22 -24.66
C ARG A 278 -12.25 7.25 -24.67
N GLY A 279 -11.68 6.05 -24.64
CA GLY A 279 -10.42 5.71 -25.31
C GLY A 279 -9.16 6.44 -24.84
N LEU A 280 -8.60 6.01 -23.71
CA LEU A 280 -7.14 6.03 -23.55
C LEU A 280 -6.60 4.62 -23.76
N HIS A 281 -6.17 4.39 -24.99
CA HIS A 281 -5.26 3.33 -25.36
C HIS A 281 -3.97 3.50 -24.55
N LEU A 282 -3.89 2.83 -23.40
CA LEU A 282 -2.63 2.64 -22.68
C LEU A 282 -1.71 1.80 -23.57
N SER A 283 -0.83 2.49 -24.29
CA SER A 283 0.35 1.90 -24.89
C SER A 283 1.23 1.36 -23.76
N PHE A 284 0.96 0.13 -23.34
CA PHE A 284 1.89 -0.67 -22.54
C PHE A 284 3.13 -0.87 -23.40
N GLY A 285 4.19 -0.11 -23.10
CA GLY A 285 5.53 -0.41 -23.58
C GLY A 285 5.89 -1.82 -23.14
N ARG A 286 5.83 -2.77 -24.07
CA ARG A 286 6.43 -4.09 -23.93
C ARG A 286 7.94 -3.88 -23.77
N CYS A 287 8.44 -4.00 -22.55
CA CYS A 287 9.87 -4.23 -22.33
C CYS A 287 10.15 -5.67 -22.78
N ASN A 288 10.62 -5.81 -24.01
CA ASN A 288 10.94 -7.09 -24.63
C ASN A 288 12.32 -7.54 -24.13
N CYS A 289 12.36 -8.21 -22.98
CA CYS A 289 13.53 -8.99 -22.58
C CYS A 289 13.51 -10.35 -23.30
N ASN A 290 13.92 -10.38 -24.57
CA ASN A 290 14.39 -11.62 -25.16
C ASN A 290 15.76 -11.95 -24.57
N LYS A 291 15.80 -12.97 -23.71
CA LYS A 291 16.97 -13.81 -23.52
C LYS A 291 16.90 -14.91 -24.57
N GLU A 292 17.83 -14.85 -25.52
CA GLU A 292 18.28 -16.04 -26.23
C GLU A 292 19.00 -16.94 -25.22
N ILE A 293 18.53 -18.18 -25.10
CA ILE A 293 19.30 -19.33 -24.65
C ILE A 293 18.93 -20.47 -25.59
N HIS A 294 19.73 -20.64 -26.64
CA HIS A 294 20.34 -21.91 -27.03
C HIS A 294 21.53 -21.62 -27.95
#